data_AF-A0A7C6DN51-F1
#
_entry.id   AF-A0A7C6DN51-F1
#
_cell.length_a   1.000
_cell.length_b   1.000
_cell.length_c   1.000
_cell.angle_alpha   90.00
_cell.angle_beta   90.00
_cell.angle_gamma   90.00
#
_symmetry.space_group_name_H-M   'P 1'
#
loop_
_entity.id
_entity.type
_entity.pdbx_description
1 polymer ?
#
loop_
_entity_poly.entity_id
_entity_poly.type
_entity_poly.pdbx_seq_one_letter_code
_entity_poly.pdbx_strand_id
1 'polypeptide(L)'
;MRSLDPAPLARLWSTVREISPDAIARDAERVFTILICGRAGAGKRTLRAALAGAMPLDLVTPYVRVVDGVPADTYGASIGLWVADTSAAPDATEWRDALALASRLPTMVYVLNKADRARHLEAIRRTAVTALGSSASGRLVVLSADDARTVNNALTPVLLEAVPELRLAIARRMPVFSAAP
;
A
#
# COMPACT_ATOMS: atom_id res chain seq x y z
N MET A 1 39.46 -10.43 35.72
CA MET A 1 38.82 -11.04 34.52
C MET A 1 37.31 -10.97 34.70
N ARG A 2 36.60 -10.16 33.90
CA ARG A 2 35.12 -10.14 33.92
C ARG A 2 34.63 -11.34 33.12
N SER A 3 33.88 -12.23 33.78
CA SER A 3 33.14 -13.33 33.16
C SER A 3 32.15 -12.74 32.16
N LEU A 4 32.26 -13.13 30.89
CA LEU A 4 31.22 -12.88 29.89
C LEU A 4 30.01 -13.74 30.29
N ASP A 5 28.94 -13.09 30.70
CA ASP A 5 27.68 -13.74 31.06
C ASP A 5 27.11 -14.45 29.81
N PRO A 6 26.93 -15.80 29.81
CA PRO A 6 26.43 -16.55 28.66
C PRO A 6 24.92 -16.38 28.42
N ALA A 7 24.21 -15.72 29.33
CA ALA A 7 22.76 -15.48 29.29
C ALA A 7 22.23 -14.77 28.02
N PRO A 8 22.91 -13.79 27.40
CA PRO A 8 22.38 -13.07 26.25
C PRO A 8 22.26 -13.97 25.01
N LEU A 9 23.27 -14.82 24.75
CA LEU A 9 23.28 -15.73 23.60
C LEU A 9 22.27 -16.86 23.79
N ALA A 10 22.17 -17.43 24.99
CA ALA A 10 21.18 -18.46 25.28
C ALA A 10 19.73 -17.95 25.12
N ARG A 11 19.46 -16.71 25.55
CA ARG A 11 18.17 -16.04 25.36
C ARG A 11 17.89 -15.73 23.89
N LEU A 12 18.90 -15.29 23.13
CA LEU A 12 18.75 -15.05 21.69
C LEU A 12 18.42 -16.35 20.95
N TRP A 13 19.11 -17.45 21.28
CA TRP A 13 18.85 -18.76 20.69
C TRP A 13 17.50 -19.36 21.10
N SER A 14 17.02 -19.11 22.32
CA SER A 14 15.66 -19.52 22.71
C SER A 14 14.59 -18.70 21.98
N THR A 15 14.78 -17.38 21.82
CA THR A 15 13.89 -16.53 21.02
C THR A 15 13.87 -16.95 19.54
N VAL A 16 15.02 -17.31 18.97
CA VAL A 16 15.08 -17.82 17.58
C VAL A 16 14.39 -19.18 17.45
N ARG A 17 14.42 -20.04 18.49
CA ARG A 17 13.68 -21.31 18.52
C ARG A 17 12.16 -21.15 18.63
N GLU A 18 11.67 -20.02 19.15
CA GLU A 18 10.23 -19.70 19.19
C GLU A 18 9.68 -19.26 17.82
N ILE A 19 10.56 -18.87 16.90
CA ILE A 19 10.18 -18.52 15.53
C ILE A 19 10.01 -19.80 14.71
N SER A 20 8.77 -20.19 14.45
CA SER A 20 8.45 -21.30 13.53
C SER A 20 8.66 -20.85 12.08
N PRO A 21 9.63 -21.44 11.33
CA PRO A 21 9.83 -21.09 9.92
C PRO A 21 8.59 -21.38 9.07
N ASP A 22 7.86 -22.44 9.40
CA ASP A 22 6.63 -22.82 8.71
C ASP A 22 5.51 -21.79 8.93
N ALA A 23 5.44 -21.18 10.12
CA ALA A 23 4.49 -20.10 10.38
C ALA A 23 4.81 -18.85 9.55
N ILE A 24 6.10 -18.48 9.47
CA ILE A 24 6.56 -17.37 8.62
C ILE A 24 6.25 -17.64 7.15
N ALA A 25 6.53 -18.86 6.67
CA ALA A 25 6.28 -19.24 5.28
C ALA A 25 4.77 -19.13 4.95
N ARG A 26 3.90 -19.66 5.82
CA ARG A 26 2.44 -19.55 5.66
C ARG A 26 1.96 -18.11 5.66
N ASP A 27 2.48 -17.27 6.56
CA ASP A 27 2.12 -15.86 6.62
C ASP A 27 2.58 -15.08 5.38
N ALA A 28 3.76 -15.39 4.86
CA ALA A 28 4.27 -14.80 3.61
C ALA A 28 3.46 -15.25 2.38
N GLU A 29 2.84 -16.43 2.42
CA GLU A 29 2.03 -16.98 1.34
C GLU A 29 0.59 -16.49 1.34
N ARG A 30 0.11 -15.88 2.43
CA ARG A 30 -1.25 -15.34 2.54
C ARG A 30 -1.62 -14.52 1.30
N VAL A 31 -2.79 -14.84 0.74
CA VAL A 31 -3.36 -14.12 -0.40
C VAL A 31 -4.05 -12.87 0.11
N PHE A 32 -3.88 -11.76 -0.61
CA PHE A 32 -4.59 -10.52 -0.36
C PHE A 32 -5.05 -9.89 -1.67
N THR A 33 -6.07 -9.05 -1.57
CA THR A 33 -6.72 -8.42 -2.71
C THR A 33 -6.58 -6.91 -2.60
N ILE A 34 -6.19 -6.27 -3.70
CA ILE A 34 -6.11 -4.80 -3.80
C ILE A 34 -7.24 -4.30 -4.71
N LEU A 35 -8.06 -3.41 -4.19
CA LEU A 35 -9.08 -2.71 -4.95
C LEU A 35 -8.59 -1.31 -5.31
N ILE A 36 -8.43 -1.01 -6.59
CA ILE A 36 -8.02 0.32 -7.08
C ILE A 36 -9.26 1.08 -7.58
N CYS A 37 -9.59 2.15 -6.88
CA CYS A 37 -10.75 3.00 -7.14
C CYS A 37 -10.33 4.46 -7.37
N GLY A 38 -11.27 5.28 -7.83
CA GLY A 38 -11.04 6.69 -8.13
C GLY A 38 -11.77 7.12 -9.40
N ARG A 39 -11.75 8.42 -9.70
CA ARG A 39 -12.45 8.98 -10.86
C ARG A 39 -11.86 8.49 -12.19
N ALA A 40 -12.64 8.62 -13.26
CA ALA A 40 -12.15 8.37 -14.61
C ALA A 40 -10.93 9.27 -14.90
N GLY A 41 -9.90 8.72 -15.53
CA GLY A 41 -8.68 9.48 -15.85
C GLY A 41 -7.65 9.61 -14.72
N ALA A 42 -7.94 9.16 -13.48
CA ALA A 42 -7.02 9.28 -12.35
C ALA A 42 -5.72 8.46 -12.46
N GLY A 43 -5.60 7.57 -13.46
CA GLY A 43 -4.40 6.75 -13.69
C GLY A 43 -4.43 5.39 -12.99
N LYS A 44 -5.61 4.88 -12.60
CA LYS A 44 -5.77 3.56 -11.96
C LYS A 44 -5.14 2.40 -12.74
N ARG A 45 -5.31 2.39 -14.07
CA ARG A 45 -4.75 1.35 -14.96
C ARG A 45 -3.21 1.43 -15.01
N THR A 46 -2.68 2.65 -15.06
CA THR A 46 -1.23 2.90 -14.98
C THR A 46 -0.67 2.42 -13.65
N LEU A 47 -1.34 2.75 -12.54
CA LEU A 47 -0.96 2.28 -11.21
C LEU A 47 -1.00 0.74 -11.10
N ARG A 48 -2.04 0.10 -11.64
CA ARG A 48 -2.12 -1.37 -11.71
C ARG A 48 -0.95 -1.95 -12.50
N ALA A 49 -0.60 -1.37 -13.66
CA ALA A 49 0.51 -1.84 -14.47
C ALA A 49 1.85 -1.69 -13.75
N ALA A 50 2.06 -0.57 -13.07
CA ALA A 50 3.25 -0.31 -12.26
C ALA A 50 3.36 -1.30 -11.07
N LEU A 51 2.25 -1.58 -10.38
CA LEU A 51 2.19 -2.59 -9.33
C LEU A 51 2.50 -3.99 -9.87
N ALA A 52 1.94 -4.35 -11.03
CA ALA A 52 2.22 -5.63 -11.67
C ALA A 52 3.70 -5.76 -12.08
N GLY A 53 4.32 -4.69 -12.59
CA GLY A 53 5.76 -4.67 -12.90
C GLY A 53 6.66 -4.71 -11.66
N ALA A 54 6.16 -4.30 -10.49
CA ALA A 54 6.86 -4.39 -9.22
C ALA A 54 6.69 -5.75 -8.51
N MET A 55 5.74 -6.58 -8.97
CA MET A 55 5.43 -7.87 -8.36
C MET A 55 5.99 -9.02 -9.22
N PRO A 56 6.74 -9.98 -8.65
CA PRO A 56 7.17 -11.17 -9.39
C PRO A 56 5.97 -11.96 -9.92
N LEU A 57 5.98 -12.33 -11.20
CA LEU A 57 4.90 -13.05 -11.90
C LEU A 57 4.62 -14.46 -11.32
N ASP A 58 5.58 -15.04 -10.60
CA ASP A 58 5.51 -16.41 -10.07
C ASP A 58 4.76 -16.52 -8.73
N LEU A 59 4.41 -15.38 -8.11
CA LEU A 59 3.60 -15.35 -6.89
C LEU A 59 2.13 -15.22 -7.28
N VAL A 60 1.23 -15.90 -6.55
CA VAL A 60 -0.23 -15.67 -6.64
C VAL A 60 -0.45 -14.17 -6.59
N THR A 61 -0.74 -13.60 -7.76
CA THR A 61 -0.80 -12.15 -7.95
C THR A 61 -1.94 -11.68 -7.05
N PRO A 62 -1.73 -10.65 -6.21
CA PRO A 62 -2.85 -10.10 -5.47
C PRO A 62 -3.95 -9.74 -6.49
N TYR A 63 -5.19 -10.09 -6.18
CA TYR A 63 -6.27 -9.85 -7.14
C TYR A 63 -6.47 -8.33 -7.22
N VAL A 64 -5.98 -7.70 -8.29
CA VAL A 64 -6.06 -6.25 -8.49
C VAL A 64 -7.29 -5.91 -9.33
N ARG A 65 -8.36 -5.49 -8.68
CA ARG A 65 -9.59 -5.03 -9.36
C ARG A 65 -9.54 -3.52 -9.54
N VAL A 66 -9.79 -3.04 -10.76
CA VAL A 66 -9.91 -1.61 -11.07
C VAL A 66 -11.38 -1.27 -11.24
N VAL A 67 -11.88 -0.27 -10.51
CA VAL A 67 -13.26 0.20 -10.62
C VAL A 67 -13.30 1.72 -10.77
N ASP A 68 -14.19 2.21 -11.62
CA ASP A 68 -14.49 3.64 -11.72
C ASP A 68 -15.51 4.05 -10.65
N GLY A 69 -15.21 5.09 -9.88
CA GLY A 69 -16.09 5.59 -8.81
C GLY A 69 -16.11 4.69 -7.57
N VAL A 70 -17.23 4.74 -6.83
CA VAL A 70 -17.44 3.95 -5.60
C VAL A 70 -18.14 2.64 -5.97
N PRO A 71 -17.46 1.47 -5.84
CA PRO A 71 -18.08 0.19 -6.15
C PRO A 71 -19.28 -0.11 -5.24
N ALA A 72 -20.32 -0.71 -5.81
CA ALA A 72 -21.42 -1.28 -5.03
C ALA A 72 -20.97 -2.49 -4.20
N ASP A 73 -19.89 -3.18 -4.59
CA ASP A 73 -19.35 -4.38 -3.96
C ASP A 73 -17.85 -4.27 -3.63
N THR A 74 -17.49 -4.47 -2.36
CA THR A 74 -16.09 -4.50 -1.89
C THR A 74 -15.63 -5.90 -1.47
N TYR A 75 -16.46 -6.92 -1.72
CA TYR A 75 -16.29 -8.27 -1.19
C TYR A 75 -14.89 -8.84 -1.44
N GLY A 76 -14.21 -9.20 -0.35
CA GLY A 76 -12.91 -9.87 -0.37
C GLY A 76 -11.70 -8.97 -0.59
N ALA A 77 -11.86 -7.64 -0.71
CA ALA A 77 -10.73 -6.72 -0.78
C ALA A 77 -10.07 -6.52 0.59
N SER A 78 -8.78 -6.81 0.67
CA SER A 78 -7.98 -6.59 1.87
C SER A 78 -7.55 -5.14 2.00
N ILE A 79 -7.25 -4.50 0.86
CA ILE A 79 -6.71 -3.14 0.77
C ILE A 79 -7.47 -2.38 -0.32
N GLY A 80 -7.91 -1.16 -0.02
CA GLY A 80 -8.35 -0.17 -1.01
C GLY A 80 -7.23 0.82 -1.34
N LEU A 81 -7.07 1.14 -2.62
CA LEU A 81 -6.28 2.27 -3.11
C LEU A 81 -7.23 3.27 -3.77
N TRP A 82 -7.40 4.45 -3.18
CA TRP A 82 -8.13 5.56 -3.82
C TRP A 82 -7.16 6.43 -4.60
N VAL A 83 -7.29 6.47 -5.93
CA VAL A 83 -6.41 7.23 -6.82
C VAL A 83 -7.08 8.54 -7.21
N ALA A 84 -6.39 9.64 -6.90
CA ALA A 84 -6.82 11.00 -7.20
C ALA A 84 -5.81 11.70 -8.12
N ASP A 85 -6.31 12.44 -9.11
CA ASP A 85 -5.48 13.14 -10.10
C ASP A 85 -5.08 14.54 -9.61
N THR A 86 -3.79 14.75 -9.30
CA THR A 86 -3.32 16.05 -8.84
C THR A 86 -3.24 17.12 -9.93
N SER A 87 -3.26 16.74 -11.21
CA SER A 87 -3.27 17.69 -12.33
C SER A 87 -4.63 18.37 -12.51
N ALA A 88 -5.71 17.67 -12.17
CA ALA A 88 -7.07 18.20 -12.21
C ALA A 88 -7.49 18.86 -10.87
N ALA A 89 -6.71 18.66 -9.81
CA ALA A 89 -7.02 19.02 -8.42
C ALA A 89 -8.32 18.36 -7.90
N PRO A 90 -8.22 17.39 -6.97
CA PRO A 90 -9.40 16.69 -6.44
C PRO A 90 -10.37 17.63 -5.74
N ASP A 91 -11.66 17.50 -6.06
CA ASP A 91 -12.74 18.29 -5.45
C ASP A 91 -13.29 17.66 -4.15
N ALA A 92 -14.21 18.36 -3.48
CA ALA A 92 -14.82 17.88 -2.24
C ALA A 92 -15.66 16.60 -2.43
N THR A 93 -16.20 16.37 -3.63
CA THR A 93 -16.98 15.17 -3.94
C THR A 93 -16.06 13.95 -4.05
N GLU A 94 -14.89 14.12 -4.66
CA GLU A 94 -13.88 13.08 -4.75
C GLU A 94 -13.44 12.57 -3.36
N TRP A 95 -13.23 13.47 -2.40
CA TRP A 95 -12.90 13.08 -1.02
C TRP A 95 -14.06 12.43 -0.28
N ARG A 96 -15.29 12.88 -0.53
CA ARG A 96 -16.51 12.27 0.03
C ARG A 96 -16.65 10.83 -0.44
N ASP A 97 -16.44 10.59 -1.73
CA ASP A 97 -16.50 9.25 -2.34
C ASP A 97 -15.39 8.35 -1.79
N ALA A 98 -14.18 8.90 -1.62
CA ALA A 98 -13.06 8.18 -1.01
C ALA A 98 -13.37 7.72 0.43
N LEU A 99 -13.97 8.60 1.24
CA LEU A 99 -14.38 8.28 2.61
C LEU A 99 -15.54 7.28 2.65
N ALA A 100 -16.51 7.39 1.75
CA ALA A 100 -17.62 6.45 1.63
C ALA A 100 -17.14 5.04 1.27
N LEU A 101 -16.07 4.93 0.48
CA LEU A 101 -15.43 3.65 0.20
C LEU A 101 -14.58 3.16 1.39
N ALA A 102 -13.86 4.06 2.06
CA ALA A 102 -13.02 3.73 3.21
C ALA A 102 -13.81 3.12 4.37
N SER A 103 -15.07 3.53 4.59
CA SER A 103 -15.94 2.93 5.62
C SER A 103 -16.37 1.49 5.32
N ARG A 104 -16.06 0.96 4.12
CA ARG A 104 -16.49 -0.36 3.63
C ARG A 104 -15.32 -1.33 3.44
N LEU A 105 -14.11 -0.91 3.78
CA LEU A 105 -12.89 -1.68 3.58
C LEU A 105 -12.10 -1.75 4.89
N PRO A 106 -11.36 -2.85 5.14
CA PRO A 106 -10.50 -2.95 6.31
C PRO A 106 -9.42 -1.88 6.35
N THR A 107 -8.90 -1.50 5.19
CA THR A 107 -7.86 -0.47 5.05
C THR A 107 -8.01 0.27 3.72
N MET A 108 -7.81 1.59 3.77
CA MET A 108 -7.74 2.47 2.61
C MET A 108 -6.42 3.24 2.61
N VAL A 109 -5.76 3.26 1.47
CA VAL A 109 -4.61 4.13 1.17
C VAL A 109 -5.02 5.09 0.07
N TYR A 110 -4.69 6.36 0.26
CA TYR A 110 -5.05 7.44 -0.66
C TYR A 110 -3.82 7.80 -1.48
N VAL A 111 -3.97 7.83 -2.80
CA VAL A 111 -2.88 8.04 -3.76
C VAL A 111 -3.14 9.33 -4.53
N LEU A 112 -2.32 10.34 -4.27
CA LEU A 112 -2.20 11.54 -5.09
C LEU A 112 -1.29 11.24 -6.28
N ASN A 113 -1.91 10.91 -7.41
CA ASN A 113 -1.23 10.49 -8.63
C ASN A 113 -1.01 11.67 -9.60
N LYS A 114 -0.02 11.52 -10.50
CA LYS A 114 0.45 12.55 -11.44
C LYS A 114 1.03 13.77 -10.72
N ALA A 115 1.71 13.52 -9.61
CA ALA A 115 2.33 14.56 -8.78
C ALA A 115 3.33 15.44 -9.57
N ASP A 116 3.96 14.88 -10.59
CA ASP A 116 4.85 15.56 -11.54
C ASP A 116 4.17 16.68 -12.34
N ARG A 117 2.83 16.63 -12.46
CA ARG A 117 2.03 17.58 -13.24
C ARG A 117 1.26 18.57 -12.37
N ALA A 118 1.39 18.48 -11.05
CA ALA A 118 0.65 19.30 -10.11
C ALA A 118 1.26 20.71 -9.99
N ARG A 119 0.49 21.75 -10.33
CA ARG A 119 0.93 23.15 -10.14
C ARG A 119 1.06 23.54 -8.66
N HIS A 120 0.23 22.96 -7.80
CA HIS A 120 0.14 23.30 -6.37
C HIS A 120 0.06 22.04 -5.48
N LEU A 121 1.02 21.13 -5.65
CA LEU A 121 1.02 19.82 -4.97
C LEU A 121 0.86 19.91 -3.45
N GLU A 122 1.59 20.80 -2.80
CA GLU A 122 1.52 20.97 -1.34
C GLU A 122 0.15 21.50 -0.87
N ALA A 123 -0.50 22.36 -1.67
CA ALA A 123 -1.86 22.80 -1.36
C ALA A 123 -2.86 21.65 -1.50
N ILE A 124 -2.77 20.87 -2.58
CA ILE A 124 -3.61 19.68 -2.80
C ILE A 124 -3.43 18.68 -1.66
N ARG A 125 -2.19 18.43 -1.24
CA ARG A 125 -1.87 17.54 -0.12
C ARG A 125 -2.50 18.03 1.19
N ARG A 126 -2.39 19.32 1.51
CA ARG A 126 -3.05 19.89 2.69
C ARG A 126 -4.57 19.73 2.62
N THR A 127 -5.17 20.04 1.47
CA THR A 127 -6.62 19.86 1.25
C THR A 127 -7.03 18.40 1.45
N ALA A 128 -6.28 17.45 0.92
CA ALA A 128 -6.53 16.02 1.11
C ALA A 128 -6.45 15.63 2.59
N VAL A 129 -5.41 16.06 3.31
CA VAL A 129 -5.27 15.79 4.76
C VAL A 129 -6.44 16.37 5.55
N THR A 130 -6.85 17.60 5.25
CA THR A 130 -8.01 18.24 5.91
C THR A 130 -9.31 17.50 5.60
N ALA A 131 -9.54 17.12 4.34
CA ALA A 131 -10.76 16.45 3.92
C ALA A 131 -10.89 15.02 4.46
N LEU A 132 -9.77 14.29 4.51
CA LEU A 132 -9.73 12.89 4.95
C LEU A 132 -9.56 12.76 6.48
N GLY A 133 -9.08 13.81 7.15
CA GLY A 133 -8.86 13.83 8.59
C GLY A 133 -7.95 12.69 9.06
N SER A 134 -8.38 11.99 10.11
CA SER A 134 -7.65 10.84 10.67
C SER A 134 -7.45 9.71 9.66
N SER A 135 -8.31 9.59 8.64
CA SER A 135 -8.19 8.55 7.62
C SER A 135 -6.92 8.69 6.77
N ALA A 136 -6.41 9.92 6.58
CA ALA A 136 -5.19 10.16 5.82
C ALA A 136 -3.89 9.93 6.62
N SER A 137 -3.97 9.84 7.95
CA SER A 137 -2.78 9.76 8.80
C SER A 137 -1.95 8.51 8.47
N GLY A 138 -0.72 8.72 7.99
CA GLY A 138 0.18 7.64 7.54
C GLY A 138 -0.27 6.88 6.30
N ARG A 139 -1.34 7.32 5.61
CA ARG A 139 -2.01 6.58 4.52
C ARG A 139 -2.19 7.40 3.24
N LEU A 140 -1.67 8.63 3.20
CA LEU A 140 -1.66 9.47 2.02
C LEU A 140 -0.31 9.38 1.31
N VAL A 141 -0.32 8.88 0.09
CA VAL A 141 0.87 8.65 -0.75
C VAL A 141 0.84 9.59 -1.93
N VAL A 142 1.98 10.22 -2.22
CA VAL A 142 2.17 11.08 -3.37
C VAL A 142 3.11 10.39 -4.34
N LEU A 143 2.68 10.19 -5.58
CA LEU A 143 3.49 9.49 -6.59
C LEU A 143 3.13 9.90 -8.01
N SER A 144 3.97 9.46 -8.96
CA SER A 144 3.61 9.37 -10.37
C SER A 144 3.66 7.90 -10.77
N ALA A 145 2.52 7.37 -11.23
CA ALA A 145 2.38 5.95 -11.55
C ALA A 145 3.14 5.51 -12.81
N ASP A 146 3.81 6.43 -13.52
CA ASP A 146 4.51 6.17 -14.77
C ASP A 146 5.83 5.37 -14.55
N ASP A 147 6.32 5.24 -13.31
CA ASP A 147 7.48 4.43 -12.95
C ASP A 147 7.17 3.41 -11.83
N ALA A 148 7.39 2.13 -12.12
CA ALA A 148 7.18 1.03 -11.17
C ALA A 148 8.08 1.12 -9.93
N ARG A 149 9.32 1.63 -10.04
CA ARG A 149 10.21 1.80 -8.89
C ARG A 149 9.69 2.86 -7.94
N THR A 150 9.28 4.01 -8.48
CA THR A 150 8.64 5.08 -7.70
C THR A 150 7.38 4.59 -6.99
N VAL A 151 6.52 3.83 -7.69
CA VAL A 151 5.32 3.23 -7.09
C VAL A 151 5.68 2.28 -5.95
N ASN A 152 6.63 1.37 -6.15
CA ASN A 152 7.04 0.41 -5.13
C ASN A 152 7.63 1.11 -3.89
N ASN A 153 8.54 2.06 -4.09
CA ASN A 153 9.19 2.79 -3.01
C ASN A 153 8.21 3.67 -2.21
N ALA A 154 7.18 4.21 -2.86
CA ALA A 154 6.19 5.06 -2.21
C ALA A 154 5.08 4.26 -1.52
N LEU A 155 4.55 3.22 -2.16
CA LEU A 155 3.42 2.45 -1.62
C LEU A 155 3.83 1.39 -0.61
N THR A 156 4.94 0.69 -0.81
CA THR A 156 5.28 -0.47 0.02
C THR A 156 5.42 -0.12 1.51
N PRO A 157 6.16 0.93 1.92
CA PRO A 157 6.24 1.31 3.33
C PRO A 157 4.86 1.59 3.93
N VAL A 158 4.01 2.30 3.20
CA VAL A 158 2.65 2.63 3.64
C VAL A 158 1.77 1.39 3.77
N LEU A 159 1.87 0.45 2.84
CA LEU A 159 1.11 -0.81 2.91
C LEU A 159 1.57 -1.68 4.08
N LEU A 160 2.88 -1.75 4.35
CA LEU A 160 3.44 -2.46 5.50
C LEU A 160 2.98 -1.86 6.82
N GLU A 161 2.88 -0.54 6.91
CA GLU A 161 2.38 0.16 8.10
C GLU A 161 0.86 0.00 8.26
N ALA A 162 0.11 0.16 7.16
CA ALA A 162 -1.34 0.20 7.19
C ALA A 162 -1.98 -1.17 7.45
N VAL A 163 -1.32 -2.27 7.08
CA VAL A 163 -1.86 -3.64 7.22
C VAL A 163 -0.86 -4.58 7.89
N PRO A 164 -0.66 -4.46 9.23
CA PRO A 164 0.37 -5.21 9.96
C PRO A 164 0.28 -6.73 9.80
N GLU A 165 -0.93 -7.27 9.71
CA GLU A 165 -1.23 -8.69 9.58
C GLU A 165 -0.85 -9.27 8.20
N LEU A 166 -0.63 -8.43 7.19
CA LEU A 166 -0.20 -8.83 5.85
C LEU A 166 1.25 -8.44 5.54
N ARG A 167 2.01 -7.93 6.51
CA ARG A 167 3.38 -7.43 6.30
C ARG A 167 4.29 -8.40 5.56
N LEU A 168 4.31 -9.67 5.98
CA LEU A 168 5.15 -10.70 5.33
C LEU A 168 4.69 -10.98 3.90
N ALA A 169 3.38 -11.06 3.67
CA ALA A 169 2.81 -11.29 2.34
C ALA A 169 3.07 -10.11 1.39
N ILE A 170 2.97 -8.87 1.88
CA ILE A 170 3.27 -7.64 1.14
C ILE A 170 4.77 -7.57 0.85
N ALA A 171 5.64 -7.73 1.87
CA ALA A 171 7.09 -7.65 1.71
C ALA A 171 7.63 -8.69 0.71
N ARG A 172 7.06 -9.91 0.70
CA ARG A 172 7.42 -10.95 -0.27
C ARG A 172 7.04 -10.58 -1.71
N ARG A 173 5.94 -9.86 -1.91
CA ARG A 173 5.41 -9.51 -3.25
C ARG A 173 5.89 -8.15 -3.75
N MET A 174 6.24 -7.24 -2.86
CA MET A 174 6.67 -5.88 -3.17
C MET A 174 8.01 -5.59 -2.48
N PRO A 175 9.13 -6.20 -2.93
CA PRO A 175 10.42 -5.98 -2.31
C PRO A 175 10.90 -4.54 -2.57
N VAL A 176 11.07 -3.74 -1.51
CA VAL A 176 11.64 -2.37 -1.59
C VAL A 176 13.07 -2.40 -2.15
N PHE A 177 13.81 -3.47 -1.84
CA PHE A 177 15.15 -3.74 -2.36
C PHE A 177 15.08 -4.89 -3.35
N SER A 178 14.54 -4.64 -4.55
CA SER A 178 14.80 -5.53 -5.67
C SER A 178 16.20 -5.22 -6.19
N ALA A 179 17.15 -6.13 -5.97
CA ALA A 179 18.28 -6.22 -6.88
C ALA A 179 17.69 -6.58 -8.25
N ALA A 180 17.53 -5.60 -9.13
CA ALA A 180 17.20 -5.91 -10.51
C ALA A 180 18.33 -6.80 -11.07
N PRO A 181 18.02 -7.84 -11.88
CA PRO A 181 19.03 -8.48 -12.71
C PRO A 181 19.65 -7.50 -13.69
#